data_AF-A0A661TQK7-F1
#
_entry.id   AF-A0A661TQK7-F1
#
_cell.length_a   1.000
_cell.length_b   1.000
_cell.length_c   1.000
_cell.angle_alpha   90.00
_cell.angle_beta   90.00
_cell.angle_gamma   90.00
#
_symmetry.space_group_name_H-M   'P 1'
#
loop_
_entity.id
_entity.type
_entity.pdbx_description
1 polymer ?
#
loop_
_entity_poly.entity_id
_entity_poly.type
_entity_poly.pdbx_seq_one_letter_code
_entity_poly.pdbx_strand_id
1 'polypeptide(L)'
;EPKPNEGHPALLIPTVASALVFWNKLEEEFEVSRDKKGVNKEFGHSEMIGLDHVYDTVEEIDNNALVHMHLNSQGYNDGIILGGPGKYDIDHGVRVNGMNIAIAGLIREAGFNRWKGHDMQVRPYDNEEQGIDRVIRSVLSWEACAQAAQELDKEQLMKYLNNRETAKAEDIMRDALVKAQKYFDQMYNA
;
A
#
# COMPACT_ATOMS: atom_id res chain seq x y z
N GLU A 1 -6.94 7.69 10.17
CA GLU A 1 -6.84 7.43 8.73
C GLU A 1 -6.70 8.76 8.01
N PRO A 2 -5.51 9.10 7.52
CA PRO A 2 -5.29 10.34 6.79
C PRO A 2 -5.92 10.24 5.40
N LYS A 3 -6.52 11.34 4.93
CA LYS A 3 -7.06 11.50 3.58
C LYS A 3 -6.89 12.96 3.17
N PRO A 4 -6.44 13.29 1.95
CA PRO A 4 -6.09 14.66 1.60
C PRO A 4 -7.29 15.61 1.47
N ASN A 5 -8.38 15.15 0.84
CA ASN A 5 -9.58 15.92 0.53
C ASN A 5 -10.79 14.98 0.31
N GLU A 6 -11.85 15.49 -0.33
CA GLU A 6 -13.13 14.81 -0.60
C GLU A 6 -14.08 14.84 0.61
N GLY A 7 -15.31 15.34 0.39
CA GLY A 7 -16.19 15.83 1.47
C GLY A 7 -15.80 17.24 1.98
N HIS A 8 -14.51 17.58 1.96
CA HIS A 8 -13.98 18.93 2.13
C HIS A 8 -12.84 19.21 1.13
N PRO A 9 -12.56 20.48 0.78
CA PRO A 9 -11.44 20.82 -0.12
C PRO A 9 -10.07 20.43 0.42
N ALA A 10 -9.92 20.39 1.75
CA ALA A 10 -8.75 19.91 2.46
C ALA A 10 -9.17 19.36 3.83
N LEU A 11 -8.70 18.18 4.18
CA LEU A 11 -8.92 17.60 5.52
C LEU A 11 -7.76 17.97 6.46
N LEU A 12 -8.04 17.95 7.77
CA LEU A 12 -7.09 18.38 8.80
C LEU A 12 -5.84 17.49 8.89
N ILE A 13 -5.98 16.21 8.57
CA ILE A 13 -4.90 15.22 8.65
C ILE A 13 -4.76 14.60 7.25
N PRO A 14 -4.09 15.29 6.31
CA PRO A 14 -4.12 14.92 4.89
C PRO A 14 -3.19 13.77 4.51
N THR A 15 -2.14 13.51 5.31
CA THR A 15 -1.08 12.53 4.98
C THR A 15 -0.68 11.70 6.19
N VAL A 16 0.04 10.60 5.96
CA VAL A 16 0.66 9.80 7.03
C VAL A 16 1.56 10.67 7.90
N ALA A 17 2.49 11.44 7.30
CA ALA A 17 3.31 12.39 8.02
C ALA A 17 2.49 13.37 8.90
N SER A 18 1.36 13.88 8.39
CA SER A 18 0.48 14.76 9.17
C SER A 18 -0.12 14.06 10.40
N ALA A 19 -0.52 12.79 10.25
CA ALA A 19 -1.04 11.99 11.35
C ALA A 19 0.05 11.68 12.39
N LEU A 20 1.26 11.39 11.95
CA LEU A 20 2.41 11.16 12.83
C LEU A 20 2.75 12.42 13.64
N VAL A 21 2.82 13.59 12.99
CA VAL A 21 3.05 14.87 13.68
C VAL A 21 1.93 15.17 14.67
N PHE A 22 0.67 14.93 14.29
CA PHE A 22 -0.48 15.11 15.18
C PHE A 22 -0.35 14.26 16.46
N TRP A 23 0.00 12.98 16.33
CA TRP A 23 0.21 12.12 17.50
C TRP A 23 1.38 12.58 18.37
N ASN A 24 2.50 12.98 17.77
CA ASN A 24 3.65 13.50 18.52
C ASN A 24 3.26 14.77 19.30
N LYS A 25 2.51 15.69 18.69
CA LYS A 25 2.04 16.91 19.34
C LYS A 25 1.10 16.63 20.51
N LEU A 26 0.20 15.65 20.37
CA LEU A 26 -0.67 15.25 21.47
C LEU A 26 0.09 14.66 22.66
N GLU A 27 1.16 13.91 22.41
CA GLU A 27 2.04 13.41 23.46
C GLU A 27 2.82 14.54 24.15
N GLU A 28 3.43 15.44 23.35
CA GLU A 28 4.22 16.57 23.84
C GLU A 28 3.40 17.59 24.65
N GLU A 29 2.19 17.94 24.17
CA GLU A 29 1.41 19.05 24.71
C GLU A 29 0.37 18.60 25.74
N PHE A 30 -0.11 17.36 25.64
CA PHE A 30 -1.25 16.87 26.42
C PHE A 30 -0.98 15.52 27.13
N GLU A 31 0.25 15.01 27.09
CA GLU A 31 0.66 13.75 27.73
C GLU A 31 -0.16 12.53 27.25
N VAL A 32 -0.70 12.60 26.03
CA VAL A 32 -1.44 11.49 25.41
C VAL A 32 -0.44 10.47 24.85
N SER A 33 -0.26 9.35 25.54
CA SER A 33 0.64 8.27 25.10
C SER A 33 0.33 7.77 23.68
N ARG A 34 1.39 7.57 22.89
CA ARG A 34 1.32 6.99 21.55
C ARG A 34 1.38 5.47 21.49
N ASP A 35 1.59 4.76 22.59
CA ASP A 35 1.84 3.30 22.61
C ASP A 35 0.75 2.45 21.94
N LYS A 36 -0.47 2.97 21.86
CA LYS A 36 -1.64 2.32 21.23
C LYS A 36 -2.26 3.20 20.14
N LYS A 37 -1.51 4.16 19.63
CA LYS A 37 -1.92 5.12 18.60
C LYS A 37 -1.04 4.93 17.37
N GLY A 38 -1.58 5.31 16.23
CA GLY A 38 -0.85 5.20 14.98
C GLY A 38 -1.77 5.50 13.82
N VAL A 39 -1.45 4.91 12.69
CA VAL A 39 -2.03 5.24 11.40
C VAL A 39 -2.76 4.02 10.87
N ASN A 40 -3.94 4.28 10.30
CA ASN A 40 -4.59 3.39 9.36
C ASN A 40 -4.40 4.04 8.00
N LYS A 41 -3.35 3.66 7.28
CA LYS A 41 -3.07 4.21 5.96
C LYS A 41 -3.89 3.49 4.92
N GLU A 42 -4.45 4.24 4.00
CA GLU A 42 -5.03 3.72 2.78
C GLU A 42 -4.15 4.09 1.58
N PHE A 43 -3.91 3.13 0.68
CA PHE A 43 -3.02 3.35 -0.47
C PHE A 43 -3.56 4.44 -1.40
N GLY A 44 -4.87 4.39 -1.68
CA GLY A 44 -5.56 5.35 -2.54
C GLY A 44 -5.41 6.79 -2.07
N HIS A 45 -5.50 7.04 -0.77
CA HIS A 45 -5.36 8.38 -0.20
C HIS A 45 -3.98 9.01 -0.42
N SER A 46 -2.90 8.22 -0.36
CA SER A 46 -1.55 8.70 -0.68
C SER A 46 -1.39 8.95 -2.18
N GLU A 47 -1.91 8.04 -2.99
CA GLU A 47 -1.90 8.13 -4.45
C GLU A 47 -2.73 9.32 -4.99
N MET A 48 -3.81 9.72 -4.30
CA MET A 48 -4.66 10.88 -4.64
C MET A 48 -3.89 12.20 -4.73
N ILE A 49 -2.74 12.30 -4.07
CA ILE A 49 -1.87 13.49 -4.08
C ILE A 49 -0.47 13.16 -4.60
N GLY A 50 -0.26 11.98 -5.18
CA GLY A 50 0.99 11.58 -5.81
C GLY A 50 2.13 11.31 -4.83
N LEU A 51 1.81 10.95 -3.60
CA LEU A 51 2.80 10.49 -2.65
C LEU A 51 3.15 9.01 -2.89
N ASP A 52 4.37 8.66 -2.50
CA ASP A 52 4.85 7.28 -2.51
C ASP A 52 4.44 6.58 -1.21
N HIS A 53 3.38 5.77 -1.30
CA HIS A 53 2.86 4.98 -0.19
C HIS A 53 3.84 3.90 0.34
N VAL A 54 4.93 3.59 -0.38
CA VAL A 54 6.06 2.81 0.17
C VAL A 54 6.75 3.63 1.26
N TYR A 55 7.06 4.90 1.00
CA TYR A 55 7.68 5.78 1.99
C TYR A 55 6.75 6.08 3.17
N ASP A 56 5.46 6.24 2.94
CA ASP A 56 4.50 6.32 4.05
C ASP A 56 4.58 5.07 4.96
N THR A 57 4.81 3.88 4.38
CA THR A 57 5.00 2.64 5.16
C THR A 57 6.28 2.71 6.00
N VAL A 58 7.37 3.22 5.42
CA VAL A 58 8.63 3.41 6.15
C VAL A 58 8.44 4.37 7.32
N GLU A 59 7.76 5.50 7.10
CA GLU A 59 7.45 6.47 8.16
C GLU A 59 6.60 5.87 9.28
N GLU A 60 5.59 5.05 8.94
CA GLU A 60 4.78 4.32 9.92
C GLU A 60 5.62 3.36 10.77
N ILE A 61 6.54 2.63 10.14
CA ILE A 61 7.42 1.66 10.82
C ILE A 61 8.40 2.38 11.75
N ASP A 62 9.09 3.40 11.25
CA ASP A 62 10.09 4.17 12.01
C ASP A 62 9.49 4.88 13.23
N ASN A 63 8.19 5.18 13.19
CA ASN A 63 7.46 5.81 14.29
C ASN A 63 6.68 4.82 15.18
N ASN A 64 6.84 3.51 14.98
CA ASN A 64 6.07 2.47 15.67
C ASN A 64 4.54 2.72 15.59
N ALA A 65 4.09 3.20 14.43
CA ALA A 65 2.73 3.72 14.21
C ALA A 65 1.94 2.88 13.20
N LEU A 66 2.48 1.77 12.71
CA LEU A 66 1.79 0.83 11.82
C LEU A 66 0.72 0.04 12.59
N VAL A 67 -0.49 0.60 12.70
CA VAL A 67 -1.59 0.02 13.51
C VAL A 67 -2.56 -0.78 12.63
N HIS A 68 -2.87 -0.29 11.44
CA HIS A 68 -3.70 -0.97 10.45
C HIS A 68 -3.39 -0.44 9.04
N MET A 69 -3.95 -1.06 8.02
CA MET A 69 -3.83 -0.57 6.65
C MET A 69 -5.04 -0.98 5.82
N HIS A 70 -5.43 -0.08 4.93
CA HIS A 70 -6.40 -0.30 3.87
C HIS A 70 -5.69 -0.43 2.52
N LEU A 71 -6.01 -1.52 1.84
CA LEU A 71 -5.48 -1.95 0.57
C LEU A 71 -6.49 -1.64 -0.52
N ASN A 72 -6.12 -0.71 -1.38
CA ASN A 72 -6.82 -0.42 -2.62
C ASN A 72 -5.82 0.16 -3.63
N SER A 73 -6.33 0.75 -4.69
CA SER A 73 -5.57 1.39 -5.75
C SER A 73 -6.34 2.61 -6.19
N GLN A 74 -5.64 3.72 -6.33
CA GLN A 74 -6.09 4.91 -7.04
C GLN A 74 -5.49 4.92 -8.46
N GLY A 75 -4.87 3.83 -8.92
CA GLY A 75 -4.38 3.69 -10.29
C GLY A 75 -3.06 4.39 -10.58
N TYR A 76 -2.46 5.05 -9.59
CA TYR A 76 -1.21 5.79 -9.78
C TYR A 76 -0.06 4.87 -10.23
N ASN A 77 -0.07 3.63 -9.75
CA ASN A 77 1.04 2.69 -9.88
C ASN A 77 0.77 1.50 -10.82
N ASP A 78 -0.42 1.41 -11.42
CA ASP A 78 -0.77 0.29 -12.30
C ASP A 78 -0.78 0.64 -13.80
N GLY A 79 -0.80 1.93 -14.16
CA GLY A 79 -0.73 2.41 -15.54
C GLY A 79 -1.93 2.05 -16.42
N ILE A 80 -2.99 1.48 -15.84
CA ILE A 80 -4.20 1.02 -16.54
C ILE A 80 -5.37 1.89 -16.11
N ILE A 81 -5.50 2.15 -14.81
CA ILE A 81 -6.62 2.87 -14.24
C ILE A 81 -6.36 4.37 -14.37
N LEU A 82 -7.34 5.11 -14.93
CA LEU A 82 -7.28 6.56 -15.13
C LEU A 82 -7.58 7.34 -13.83
N GLY A 83 -6.98 6.91 -12.72
CA GLY A 83 -7.02 7.60 -11.44
C GLY A 83 -5.77 8.45 -11.22
N GLY A 84 -5.28 8.42 -9.98
CA GLY A 84 -4.03 9.03 -9.57
C GLY A 84 -4.20 10.45 -9.01
N PRO A 85 -3.12 11.25 -9.05
CA PRO A 85 -3.08 12.53 -8.38
C PRO A 85 -4.12 13.52 -8.90
N GLY A 86 -4.79 14.22 -7.98
CA GLY A 86 -5.80 15.23 -8.30
C GLY A 86 -7.14 14.68 -8.78
N LYS A 87 -7.38 13.37 -8.61
CA LYS A 87 -8.68 12.74 -8.84
C LYS A 87 -9.44 12.53 -7.53
N TYR A 88 -10.75 12.35 -7.66
CA TYR A 88 -11.59 11.86 -6.57
C TYR A 88 -11.21 10.42 -6.23
N ASP A 89 -11.56 9.95 -5.04
CA ASP A 89 -11.20 8.60 -4.62
C ASP A 89 -11.98 7.54 -5.40
N ILE A 90 -11.26 6.57 -5.96
CA ILE A 90 -11.86 5.58 -6.87
C ILE A 90 -11.98 4.19 -6.25
N ASP A 91 -11.40 3.96 -5.07
CA ASP A 91 -11.54 2.72 -4.30
C ASP A 91 -11.33 1.44 -5.15
N HIS A 92 -10.36 1.43 -6.08
CA HIS A 92 -10.11 0.24 -6.90
C HIS A 92 -9.44 -0.86 -6.09
N GLY A 93 -9.72 -2.12 -6.40
CA GLY A 93 -9.02 -3.24 -5.76
C GLY A 93 -7.50 -3.15 -5.95
N VAL A 94 -6.75 -3.58 -4.93
CA VAL A 94 -5.29 -3.62 -4.94
C VAL A 94 -4.78 -4.46 -6.12
N ARG A 95 -3.61 -4.10 -6.66
CA ARG A 95 -3.06 -4.68 -7.89
C ARG A 95 -1.71 -5.35 -7.66
N VAL A 96 -1.35 -6.25 -8.56
CA VAL A 96 0.01 -6.79 -8.65
C VAL A 96 0.92 -5.70 -9.23
N ASN A 97 1.77 -5.11 -8.39
CA ASN A 97 2.77 -4.12 -8.78
C ASN A 97 3.99 -4.14 -7.83
N GLY A 98 5.07 -3.46 -8.23
CA GLY A 98 6.33 -3.44 -7.47
C GLY A 98 6.22 -2.76 -6.10
N MET A 99 5.39 -1.73 -5.97
CA MET A 99 5.20 -1.01 -4.70
C MET A 99 4.50 -1.89 -3.66
N ASN A 100 3.47 -2.64 -4.06
CA ASN A 100 2.76 -3.56 -3.19
C ASN A 100 3.65 -4.73 -2.73
N ILE A 101 4.56 -5.21 -3.59
CA ILE A 101 5.60 -6.18 -3.21
C ILE A 101 6.53 -5.57 -2.15
N ALA A 102 7.00 -4.34 -2.36
CA ALA A 102 7.87 -3.66 -1.41
C ALA A 102 7.18 -3.45 -0.05
N ILE A 103 5.94 -2.95 -0.04
CA ILE A 103 5.16 -2.74 1.19
C ILE A 103 4.92 -4.06 1.90
N ALA A 104 4.52 -5.13 1.19
CA ALA A 104 4.32 -6.44 1.80
C ALA A 104 5.61 -6.99 2.45
N GLY A 105 6.78 -6.74 1.84
CA GLY A 105 8.07 -7.05 2.43
C GLY A 105 8.35 -6.23 3.69
N LEU A 106 8.20 -4.91 3.62
CA LEU A 106 8.44 -3.99 4.73
C LEU A 106 7.60 -4.31 5.96
N ILE A 107 6.28 -4.46 5.80
CA ILE A 107 5.39 -4.72 6.94
C ILE A 107 5.65 -6.09 7.56
N ARG A 108 6.09 -7.08 6.76
CA ARG A 108 6.46 -8.40 7.27
C ARG A 108 7.70 -8.31 8.15
N GLU A 109 8.73 -7.59 7.70
CA GLU A 109 9.96 -7.37 8.47
C GLU A 109 9.70 -6.58 9.75
N ALA A 110 8.76 -5.64 9.72
CA ALA A 110 8.28 -4.93 10.90
C ALA A 110 7.42 -5.79 11.85
N GLY A 111 7.14 -7.05 11.50
CA GLY A 111 6.36 -7.97 12.33
C GLY A 111 4.84 -7.71 12.33
N PHE A 112 4.32 -6.97 11.34
CA PHE A 112 2.88 -6.70 11.24
C PHE A 112 2.09 -7.98 10.90
N ASN A 113 1.34 -8.50 11.87
CA ASN A 113 0.60 -9.76 11.75
C ASN A 113 -0.93 -9.61 11.70
N ARG A 114 -1.43 -8.37 11.59
CA ARG A 114 -2.88 -8.11 11.58
C ARG A 114 -3.47 -8.38 10.19
N TRP A 115 -4.80 -8.46 10.16
CA TRP A 115 -5.55 -8.47 8.91
C TRP A 115 -5.34 -7.15 8.15
N LYS A 116 -5.45 -7.20 6.82
CA LYS A 116 -5.34 -6.04 5.94
C LYS A 116 -6.72 -5.81 5.35
N GLY A 117 -7.23 -4.58 5.45
CA GLY A 117 -8.57 -4.28 4.95
C GLY A 117 -8.55 -4.01 3.47
N HIS A 118 -9.40 -4.66 2.69
CA HIS A 118 -9.59 -4.30 1.28
C HIS A 118 -10.70 -3.24 1.20
N ASP A 119 -10.35 -2.00 1.53
CA ASP A 119 -11.27 -0.85 1.47
C ASP A 119 -11.45 -0.43 0.01
N MET A 120 -12.30 -1.17 -0.70
CA MET A 120 -12.49 -1.04 -2.13
C MET A 120 -13.97 -1.14 -2.50
N GLN A 121 -14.32 -0.54 -3.63
CA GLN A 121 -15.67 -0.60 -4.19
C GLN A 121 -15.71 -1.41 -5.48
N VAL A 122 -16.77 -2.21 -5.62
CA VAL A 122 -17.17 -2.74 -6.93
C VAL A 122 -17.63 -1.57 -7.81
N ARG A 123 -17.65 -1.76 -9.13
CA ARG A 123 -18.02 -0.67 -10.03
C ARG A 123 -19.55 -0.57 -10.11
N PRO A 124 -20.12 0.65 -10.25
CA PRO A 124 -21.57 0.83 -10.37
C PRO A 124 -22.22 0.10 -11.56
N TYR A 125 -21.41 -0.32 -12.53
CA TYR A 125 -21.85 -1.04 -13.73
C TYR A 125 -21.58 -2.56 -13.67
N ASP A 126 -21.05 -3.07 -12.57
CA ASP A 126 -20.87 -4.51 -12.38
C ASP A 126 -22.21 -5.17 -12.01
N ASN A 127 -22.43 -6.40 -12.49
CA ASN A 127 -23.40 -7.30 -11.89
C ASN A 127 -22.81 -7.99 -10.63
N GLU A 128 -23.61 -8.80 -9.94
CA GLU A 128 -23.18 -9.49 -8.72
C GLU A 128 -21.93 -10.36 -8.92
N GLU A 129 -21.88 -11.15 -9.99
CA GLU A 129 -20.76 -12.03 -10.32
C GLU A 129 -19.47 -11.23 -10.59
N GLN A 130 -19.57 -10.15 -11.38
CA GLN A 130 -18.47 -9.23 -11.66
C GLN A 130 -17.98 -8.53 -10.39
N GLY A 131 -18.90 -8.12 -9.52
CA GLY A 131 -18.58 -7.50 -8.24
C GLY A 131 -17.80 -8.45 -7.32
N ILE A 132 -18.29 -9.68 -7.17
CA ILE A 132 -17.61 -10.74 -6.40
C ILE A 132 -16.22 -11.01 -6.98
N ASP A 133 -16.11 -11.15 -8.30
CA ASP A 133 -14.84 -11.38 -8.98
C ASP A 133 -13.82 -10.26 -8.70
N ARG A 134 -14.24 -9.00 -8.65
CA ARG A 134 -13.33 -7.89 -8.28
C ARG A 134 -12.78 -8.01 -6.87
N VAL A 135 -13.62 -8.39 -5.90
CA VAL A 135 -13.18 -8.59 -4.52
C VAL A 135 -12.16 -9.73 -4.45
N ILE A 136 -12.46 -10.87 -5.11
CA ILE A 136 -11.54 -12.01 -5.20
C ILE A 136 -10.19 -11.56 -5.78
N ARG A 137 -10.20 -10.85 -6.91
CA ARG A 137 -8.96 -10.36 -7.55
C ARG A 137 -8.16 -9.41 -6.66
N SER A 138 -8.82 -8.56 -5.89
CA SER A 138 -8.17 -7.65 -4.93
C SER A 138 -7.40 -8.48 -3.89
N VAL A 139 -8.07 -9.44 -3.24
CA VAL A 139 -7.47 -10.33 -2.24
C VAL A 139 -6.29 -11.10 -2.84
N LEU A 140 -6.51 -11.78 -3.97
CA LEU A 140 -5.46 -12.59 -4.60
C LEU A 140 -4.27 -11.76 -5.10
N SER A 141 -4.50 -10.51 -5.52
CA SER A 141 -3.41 -9.61 -5.93
C SER A 141 -2.49 -9.29 -4.75
N TRP A 142 -3.07 -9.04 -3.57
CA TRP A 142 -2.28 -8.80 -2.36
C TRP A 142 -1.51 -10.06 -1.94
N GLU A 143 -2.18 -11.21 -1.87
CA GLU A 143 -1.53 -12.48 -1.49
C GLU A 143 -0.37 -12.84 -2.43
N ALA A 144 -0.55 -12.59 -3.73
CA ALA A 144 0.49 -12.79 -4.72
C ALA A 144 1.71 -11.89 -4.51
N CYS A 145 1.48 -10.60 -4.22
CA CYS A 145 2.54 -9.66 -3.86
C CYS A 145 3.25 -10.07 -2.57
N ALA A 146 2.49 -10.50 -1.56
CA ALA A 146 3.04 -10.93 -0.27
C ALA A 146 3.91 -12.19 -0.42
N GLN A 147 3.50 -13.15 -1.25
CA GLN A 147 4.29 -14.33 -1.57
C GLN A 147 5.56 -13.98 -2.34
N ALA A 148 5.46 -13.14 -3.38
CA ALA A 148 6.64 -12.69 -4.13
C ALA A 148 7.64 -11.93 -3.25
N ALA A 149 7.14 -11.12 -2.31
CA ALA A 149 7.98 -10.42 -1.33
C ALA A 149 8.70 -11.37 -0.38
N GLN A 150 8.21 -12.59 -0.12
CA GLN A 150 8.89 -13.60 0.71
C GLN A 150 10.11 -14.19 0.02
N GLU A 151 10.09 -14.26 -1.31
CA GLU A 151 11.15 -14.84 -2.12
C GLU A 151 12.10 -13.82 -2.73
N LEU A 152 11.91 -12.54 -2.42
CA LEU A 152 12.76 -11.47 -2.91
C LEU A 152 14.16 -11.59 -2.28
N ASP A 153 15.19 -11.69 -3.13
CA ASP A 153 16.59 -11.67 -2.68
C ASP A 153 16.99 -10.26 -2.25
N LYS A 154 16.60 -9.90 -1.02
CA LYS A 154 16.83 -8.58 -0.46
C LYS A 154 18.32 -8.28 -0.27
N GLU A 155 19.12 -9.27 0.10
CA GLU A 155 20.56 -9.08 0.30
C GLU A 155 21.21 -8.63 -1.00
N GLN A 156 20.91 -9.32 -2.10
CA GLN A 156 21.43 -8.98 -3.41
C GLN A 156 20.85 -7.67 -3.95
N LEU A 157 19.56 -7.39 -3.69
CA LEU A 157 18.93 -6.11 -4.01
C LEU A 157 19.67 -4.95 -3.32
N MET A 158 19.86 -5.02 -2.00
CA MET A 158 20.54 -3.97 -1.23
C MET A 158 22.00 -3.82 -1.65
N LYS A 159 22.68 -4.92 -1.98
CA LYS A 159 24.05 -4.89 -2.52
C LYS A 159 24.11 -4.11 -3.83
N TYR A 160 23.19 -4.34 -4.78
CA TYR A 160 23.14 -3.58 -6.02
C TYR A 160 22.81 -2.11 -5.80
N LEU A 161 21.86 -1.79 -4.91
CA LEU A 161 21.52 -0.41 -4.57
C LEU A 161 22.72 0.34 -3.94
N ASN A 162 23.42 -0.29 -2.99
CA ASN A 162 24.62 0.28 -2.35
C ASN A 162 25.74 0.57 -3.37
N ASN A 163 25.88 -0.29 -4.38
CA ASN A 163 26.86 -0.11 -5.45
C ASN A 163 26.38 0.80 -6.59
N ARG A 164 25.16 1.36 -6.50
CA ARG A 164 24.50 2.16 -7.55
C ARG A 164 24.31 1.41 -8.87
N GLU A 165 24.21 0.07 -8.82
CA GLU A 165 23.93 -0.79 -9.96
C GLU A 165 22.40 -0.88 -10.18
N THR A 166 21.73 0.27 -10.37
CA THR A 166 20.26 0.38 -10.29
C THR A 166 19.53 -0.49 -11.32
N ALA A 167 20.07 -0.66 -12.53
CA ALA A 167 19.48 -1.56 -13.53
C ALA A 167 19.38 -3.01 -13.03
N LYS A 168 20.38 -3.50 -12.27
CA LYS A 168 20.34 -4.86 -11.70
C LYS A 168 19.36 -4.95 -10.53
N ALA A 169 19.20 -3.88 -9.76
CA ALA A 169 18.17 -3.80 -8.73
C ALA A 169 16.76 -3.81 -9.36
N GLU A 170 16.56 -3.09 -10.45
CA GLU A 170 15.34 -3.10 -11.24
C GLU A 170 15.03 -4.48 -11.83
N ASP A 171 16.05 -5.22 -12.31
CA ASP A 171 15.90 -6.60 -12.79
C ASP A 171 15.33 -7.52 -11.70
N ILE A 172 15.85 -7.43 -10.46
CA ILE A 172 15.33 -8.21 -9.32
C ILE A 172 13.85 -7.88 -9.05
N MET A 173 13.50 -6.60 -9.02
CA MET A 173 12.11 -6.18 -8.76
C MET A 173 11.17 -6.59 -9.90
N ARG A 174 11.64 -6.55 -11.15
CA ARG A 174 10.87 -7.02 -12.31
C ARG A 174 10.65 -8.53 -12.26
N ASP A 175 11.66 -9.30 -11.86
CA ASP A 175 11.51 -10.75 -11.67
C ASP A 175 10.50 -11.06 -10.55
N ALA A 176 10.54 -10.30 -9.45
CA ALA A 176 9.55 -10.43 -8.37
C ALA A 176 8.13 -10.09 -8.83
N LEU A 177 7.96 -9.07 -9.68
CA LEU A 177 6.68 -8.73 -10.29
C LEU A 177 6.14 -9.87 -11.16
N VAL A 178 7.01 -10.47 -11.99
CA VAL A 178 6.64 -11.64 -12.82
C VAL A 178 6.24 -12.83 -11.95
N LYS A 179 6.94 -13.08 -10.83
CA LYS A 179 6.55 -14.12 -9.87
C LYS A 179 5.18 -13.83 -9.24
N ALA A 180 4.95 -12.60 -8.79
CA ALA A 180 3.66 -12.20 -8.23
C ALA A 180 2.53 -12.47 -9.24
N GLN A 181 2.69 -12.08 -10.50
CA GLN A 181 1.67 -12.37 -11.51
C GLN A 181 1.41 -13.87 -11.67
N LYS A 182 2.47 -14.70 -11.68
CA LYS A 182 2.31 -16.16 -11.74
C LYS A 182 1.58 -16.72 -10.52
N TYR A 183 1.84 -16.21 -9.32
CA TYR A 183 1.12 -16.63 -8.11
C TYR A 183 -0.34 -16.23 -8.15
N PHE A 184 -0.63 -15.01 -8.62
CA PHE A 184 -2.00 -14.58 -8.87
C PHE A 184 -2.72 -15.53 -9.83
N ASP A 185 -2.11 -15.83 -10.98
CA ASP A 185 -2.71 -16.71 -12.00
C ASP A 185 -2.94 -18.12 -11.47
N GLN A 186 -2.02 -18.64 -10.64
CA GLN A 186 -2.17 -19.95 -10.00
C GLN A 186 -3.35 -19.97 -9.02
N MET A 187 -3.43 -18.98 -8.12
CA MET A 187 -4.50 -18.91 -7.13
C MET A 187 -5.87 -18.65 -7.78
N TYR A 188 -5.90 -17.84 -8.83
CA TYR A 188 -7.14 -17.49 -9.51
C TYR A 188 -7.72 -18.65 -10.34
N ASN A 189 -6.88 -19.57 -10.81
CA ASN A 189 -7.30 -20.74 -11.61
C ASN A 189 -7.40 -22.05 -10.81
N ALA A 190 -7.14 -22.03 -9.49
CA ALA A 190 -7.21 -23.19 -8.61
C ALA A 190 -8.65 -23.56 -8.24
#